data_AF-A0A2E5XM06-F1
#
_entry.id   AF-A0A2E5XM06-F1
#
_cell.length_a   1.000
_cell.length_b   1.000
_cell.length_c   1.000
_cell.angle_alpha   90.00
_cell.angle_beta   90.00
_cell.angle_gamma   90.00
#
_symmetry.space_group_name_H-M   'P 1'
#
loop_
_entity.id
_entity.type
_entity.pdbx_description
1 polymer ?
#
loop_
_entity_poly.entity_id
_entity_poly.type
_entity_poly.pdbx_seq_one_letter_code
_entity_poly.pdbx_strand_id
1 'polypeptide(L)'
;MSEPELPTILEAILFGSGRSMSLEELSEMLGEPKGVIHVGLSNLRKEMEQREGSALQLTDVSGRWIMEVRPEMSAFLPETFRADIPTRLLPAAALIAYHQPMQQSQL
;
A
#
# COMPACT_ATOMS: atom_id res chain seq x y z
N MET A 1 19.10 -23.78 3.79
CA MET A 1 18.14 -22.85 4.41
C MET A 1 16.76 -23.28 3.97
N SER A 2 15.78 -23.32 4.87
CA SER A 2 14.39 -23.60 4.48
C SER A 2 13.89 -22.48 3.55
N GLU A 3 13.02 -22.82 2.61
CA GLU A 3 12.36 -21.85 1.74
C GLU A 3 11.49 -20.92 2.62
N PRO A 4 11.59 -19.58 2.44
CA PRO A 4 10.78 -18.66 3.22
C PRO A 4 9.30 -18.79 2.87
N GLU A 5 8.44 -18.60 3.87
CA GLU A 5 6.99 -18.56 3.68
C GLU A 5 6.59 -17.41 2.73
N LEU A 6 5.51 -17.61 1.97
CA LEU A 6 5.01 -16.63 0.99
C LEU A 6 4.78 -15.22 1.58
N PRO A 7 4.19 -15.04 2.78
CA PRO A 7 4.04 -13.72 3.41
C PRO A 7 5.37 -12.98 3.56
N THR A 8 6.46 -13.67 3.91
CA THR A 8 7.80 -13.09 4.07
C THR A 8 8.37 -12.59 2.74
N ILE A 9 8.12 -13.35 1.66
CA ILE A 9 8.53 -12.94 0.30
C ILE A 9 7.74 -11.71 -0.15
N LEU A 10 6.43 -11.70 0.08
CA LEU A 10 5.56 -10.56 -0.23
C LEU A 10 5.95 -9.30 0.56
N GLU A 11 6.29 -9.45 1.84
CA GLU A 11 6.81 -8.37 2.69
C GLU A 11 8.06 -7.74 2.07
N ALA A 12 9.04 -8.58 1.66
CA ALA A 12 10.27 -8.13 1.05
C ALA A 12 10.05 -7.42 -0.30
N ILE A 13 9.15 -7.93 -1.14
CA ILE A 13 8.81 -7.33 -2.43
C ILE A 13 8.16 -5.96 -2.24
N LEU A 14 7.13 -5.88 -1.39
CA LEU A 14 6.38 -4.64 -1.21
C LEU A 14 7.25 -3.56 -0.55
N PHE A 15 8.01 -3.93 0.47
CA PHE A 15 8.97 -3.03 1.10
C PHE A 15 10.04 -2.55 0.10
N GLY A 16 10.64 -3.47 -0.66
CA GLY A 16 11.68 -3.15 -1.63
C GLY A 16 11.18 -2.33 -2.83
N SER A 17 9.91 -2.49 -3.20
CA SER A 17 9.31 -1.76 -4.33
C SER A 17 9.04 -0.29 -4.02
N GLY A 18 8.76 0.04 -2.75
CA GLY A 18 8.35 1.38 -2.32
C GLY A 18 7.10 1.94 -3.02
N ARG A 19 6.31 1.10 -3.70
CA ARG A 19 5.13 1.51 -4.47
C ARG A 19 3.97 0.54 -4.27
N SER A 20 2.77 0.95 -4.63
CA SER A 20 1.63 0.03 -4.66
C SER A 20 1.77 -0.97 -5.82
N MET A 21 1.36 -2.21 -5.58
CA MET A 21 1.40 -3.32 -6.54
C MET A 21 0.04 -4.02 -6.60
N SER A 22 -0.40 -4.37 -7.80
CA SER A 22 -1.63 -5.15 -8.03
C SER A 22 -1.42 -6.64 -7.76
N LEU A 23 -2.52 -7.37 -7.55
CA LEU A 23 -2.49 -8.84 -7.46
C LEU A 23 -1.96 -9.47 -8.74
N GLU A 24 -2.27 -8.90 -9.90
CA GLU A 24 -1.74 -9.28 -11.21
C GLU A 24 -0.22 -9.23 -11.24
N GLU A 25 0.37 -8.06 -10.92
CA GLU A 25 1.83 -7.87 -10.92
C GLU A 25 2.53 -8.85 -9.98
N LEU A 26 1.98 -9.06 -8.78
CA LEU A 26 2.56 -9.98 -7.78
C LEU A 26 2.42 -11.46 -8.20
N SER A 27 1.28 -11.82 -8.79
CA SER A 27 1.00 -13.17 -9.31
C SER A 27 1.95 -13.53 -10.45
N GLU A 28 2.15 -12.62 -11.41
CA GLU A 28 3.08 -12.82 -12.52
C GLU A 28 4.53 -12.91 -12.06
N MET A 29 4.92 -12.10 -11.07
CA MET A 29 6.29 -12.09 -10.52
C MET A 29 6.64 -13.37 -9.76
N LEU A 30 5.69 -13.92 -9.00
CA LEU A 30 5.90 -15.08 -8.13
C LEU A 30 5.48 -16.40 -8.78
N GLY A 31 4.74 -16.37 -9.90
CA GLY A 31 4.22 -17.57 -10.54
C GLY A 31 3.05 -18.23 -9.79
N GLU A 32 2.50 -17.56 -8.80
CA GLU A 32 1.42 -18.07 -7.93
C GLU A 32 0.06 -17.53 -8.36
N PRO A 33 -1.05 -18.28 -8.21
CA PRO A 33 -2.39 -17.78 -8.51
C PRO A 33 -2.75 -16.55 -7.67
N LYS A 34 -3.49 -15.59 -8.25
CA LYS A 34 -3.95 -14.38 -7.55
C LYS A 34 -4.67 -14.67 -6.22
N GLY A 35 -5.41 -15.77 -6.12
CA GLY A 35 -6.07 -16.18 -4.88
C GLY A 35 -5.08 -16.54 -3.76
N VAL A 36 -3.97 -17.20 -4.11
CA VAL A 36 -2.87 -17.54 -3.19
C VAL A 36 -2.16 -16.26 -2.75
N ILE A 37 -1.85 -15.35 -3.68
CA ILE A 37 -1.27 -14.04 -3.39
C ILE A 37 -2.16 -13.24 -2.43
N HIS A 38 -3.47 -13.16 -2.71
CA HIS A 38 -4.42 -12.44 -1.88
C HIS A 38 -4.49 -13.01 -0.45
N VAL A 39 -4.50 -14.34 -0.30
CA VAL A 39 -4.43 -14.98 1.02
C VAL A 39 -3.11 -14.67 1.73
N GLY A 40 -1.99 -14.73 1.02
CA GLY A 40 -0.66 -14.37 1.55
C GLY A 40 -0.61 -12.93 2.07
N LEU A 41 -1.11 -11.97 1.28
CA LEU A 41 -1.21 -10.56 1.66
C LEU A 41 -2.15 -10.34 2.85
N SER A 42 -3.29 -11.04 2.87
CA SER A 42 -4.24 -10.97 3.99
C SER A 42 -3.63 -11.50 5.29
N ASN A 43 -2.83 -12.57 5.22
CA ASN A 43 -2.13 -13.11 6.37
C ASN A 43 -1.02 -12.16 6.84
N LEU A 44 -0.20 -11.66 5.90
CA LEU A 44 0.84 -10.66 6.20
C LEU A 44 0.23 -9.43 6.91
N ARG A 45 -0.89 -8.90 6.39
CA ARG A 45 -1.60 -7.78 7.01
C ARG A 45 -1.99 -8.08 8.45
N LYS A 46 -2.61 -9.23 8.71
CA LYS A 46 -3.03 -9.63 10.07
C LYS A 46 -1.83 -9.77 11.01
N GLU A 47 -0.74 -10.35 10.54
CA GLU A 47 0.48 -10.46 11.33
C GLU A 47 1.04 -9.08 11.68
N MET A 48 1.09 -8.16 10.73
CA MET A 48 1.54 -6.78 10.97
C MET A 48 0.61 -6.00 11.91
N GLU A 49 -0.70 -6.25 11.86
CA GLU A 49 -1.69 -5.66 12.76
C GLU A 49 -1.59 -6.18 14.20
N GLN A 50 -1.20 -7.44 14.38
CA GLN A 50 -1.03 -8.06 15.71
C GLN A 50 0.30 -7.68 16.39
N ARG A 51 1.29 -7.18 15.64
CA ARG A 51 2.58 -6.73 16.19
C ARG A 51 2.39 -5.41 16.95
N GLU A 52 2.42 -5.46 18.28
CA GLU A 52 2.42 -4.27 19.12
C GLU A 52 3.61 -3.35 18.78
N GLY A 53 3.33 -2.04 18.66
CA GLY A 53 4.37 -1.04 18.36
C GLY A 53 4.87 -1.00 16.91
N SER A 54 4.25 -1.73 15.97
CA SER A 54 4.62 -1.63 14.56
C SER A 54 4.25 -0.26 13.97
N ALA A 55 5.24 0.48 13.45
CA ALA A 55 5.02 1.73 12.72
C ALA A 55 4.58 1.53 11.26
N LEU A 56 4.65 0.29 10.75
CA LEU A 56 4.30 -0.05 9.37
C LEU A 56 2.97 -0.81 9.34
N GLN A 57 2.25 -0.63 8.24
CA GLN A 57 1.06 -1.37 7.92
C GLN A 57 1.06 -1.77 6.45
N LEU A 58 0.22 -2.76 6.15
CA LEU A 58 -0.08 -3.18 4.79
C LEU A 58 -1.52 -2.78 4.44
N THR A 59 -1.68 -1.94 3.41
CA THR A 59 -2.97 -1.37 3.02
C THR A 59 -3.35 -1.84 1.61
N ASP A 60 -4.65 -2.10 1.40
CA ASP A 60 -5.25 -2.33 0.08
C ASP A 60 -6.07 -1.09 -0.33
N VAL A 61 -5.73 -0.50 -1.48
CA VAL A 61 -6.44 0.62 -2.10
C VAL A 61 -6.83 0.22 -3.51
N SER A 62 -8.13 -0.03 -3.72
CA SER A 62 -8.70 -0.38 -5.03
C SER A 62 -8.04 -1.60 -5.69
N GLY A 63 -7.69 -2.63 -4.91
CA GLY A 63 -7.05 -3.85 -5.40
C GLY A 63 -5.54 -3.74 -5.59
N ARG A 64 -4.93 -2.64 -5.13
CA ARG A 64 -3.49 -2.45 -5.08
C ARG A 64 -3.02 -2.44 -3.63
N TRP A 65 -1.97 -3.21 -3.38
CA TRP A 65 -1.38 -3.38 -2.06
C TRP A 65 -0.11 -2.56 -1.92
N ILE A 66 0.04 -1.88 -0.80
CA ILE A 66 1.24 -1.07 -0.48
C ILE A 66 1.62 -1.24 0.99
N MET A 67 2.93 -1.31 1.25
CA MET A 67 3.46 -1.18 2.59
C MET A 67 3.76 0.29 2.87
N GLU A 68 3.17 0.82 3.93
CA GLU A 68 3.26 2.24 4.26
C GLU A 68 3.37 2.45 5.77
N VAL A 69 3.73 3.67 6.15
CA VAL A 69 3.74 4.07 7.55
C VAL A 69 2.31 4.27 8.04
N ARG A 70 2.04 3.80 9.25
CA ARG A 70 0.78 4.01 9.95
C ARG A 70 0.42 5.50 10.05
N PRO A 71 -0.82 5.92 9.68
CA PRO A 71 -1.25 7.32 9.74
C PRO A 71 -1.10 7.95 11.13
N GLU A 72 -1.20 7.15 12.19
CA GLU A 72 -1.00 7.60 13.58
C GLU A 72 0.42 8.14 13.82
N MET A 73 1.40 7.72 13.01
CA MET A 73 2.79 8.16 13.10
C MET A 73 3.02 9.52 12.42
N SER A 74 2.10 10.00 11.58
CA SER A 74 2.27 11.24 10.79
C SER A 74 2.53 12.50 11.63
N ALA A 75 2.07 12.52 12.89
CA ALA A 75 2.34 13.62 13.82
C ALA A 75 3.77 13.63 14.36
N PHE A 76 4.45 12.47 14.35
CA PHE A 76 5.78 12.28 14.91
C PHE A 76 6.89 12.28 13.86
N LEU A 77 6.53 12.20 12.56
CA LEU A 77 7.48 12.27 11.48
C LEU A 77 7.93 13.72 11.19
N PRO A 78 9.21 13.93 10.81
CA PRO A 78 9.68 15.23 10.36
C PRO A 78 8.84 15.75 9.19
N GLU A 79 8.66 17.07 9.08
CA GLU A 79 7.83 17.67 8.02
C GLU A 79 8.31 17.31 6.61
N THR A 80 9.61 17.06 6.43
CA THR A 80 10.21 16.60 5.16
C THR A 80 9.64 15.27 4.65
N PHE A 81 9.03 14.45 5.52
CA PHE A 81 8.41 13.18 5.18
C PHE A 81 6.92 13.27 4.89
N ARG A 82 6.27 14.42 5.17
CA ARG A 82 4.90 14.64 4.74
C ARG A 82 4.92 14.80 3.22
N ALA A 83 4.01 14.11 2.54
CA ALA A 83 3.80 14.38 1.13
C ALA A 83 3.34 15.83 0.99
N ASP A 84 4.25 16.71 0.59
CA ASP A 84 3.94 18.10 0.26
C ASP A 84 3.08 18.10 -1.00
N ILE A 85 1.76 17.93 -0.84
CA ILE A 85 0.80 18.27 -1.88
C ILE A 85 0.67 19.78 -1.84
N PRO A 86 1.12 20.52 -2.88
CA PRO A 86 0.97 21.96 -2.92
C PRO A 86 -0.49 22.33 -2.66
N THR A 87 -0.76 23.25 -1.74
CA THR A 87 -2.12 23.61 -1.30
C THR A 87 -3.04 23.96 -2.49
N ARG A 88 -2.47 24.53 -3.55
CA ARG A 88 -3.13 24.82 -4.84
C ARG A 88 -3.75 23.60 -5.54
N LEU A 89 -3.28 22.38 -5.26
CA LEU A 89 -3.80 21.14 -5.84
C LEU A 89 -4.91 20.51 -4.98
N LEU A 90 -5.09 20.94 -3.73
CA LEU A 90 -6.09 20.38 -2.83
C LEU A 90 -7.54 20.56 -3.33
N PRO A 91 -7.94 21.73 -3.91
CA PRO A 91 -9.30 21.87 -4.44
C PRO A 91 -9.60 20.90 -5.59
N ALA A 92 -8.66 20.74 -6.51
CA ALA A 92 -8.80 19.80 -7.63
C ALA A 92 -8.82 18.35 -7.12
N ALA A 93 -7.93 18.00 -6.18
CA ALA A 93 -7.93 16.66 -5.56
C ALA A 93 -9.24 16.37 -4.80
N ALA A 94 -9.80 17.35 -4.09
CA ALA A 94 -11.09 17.22 -3.40
C ALA A 94 -12.25 17.05 -4.40
N LEU A 95 -12.23 17.79 -5.50
CA LEU A 95 -13.21 17.66 -6.58
C LEU A 95 -13.18 16.27 -7.22
N ILE A 96 -11.97 15.76 -7.52
CA ILE A 96 -11.75 14.39 -8.04
C ILE A 96 -12.29 13.36 -7.06
N ALA A 97 -11.88 13.46 -5.79
CA ALA A 97 -12.26 12.47 -4.77
C ALA A 97 -13.78 12.37 -4.58
N TYR A 98 -14.49 13.49 -4.73
CA TYR A 98 -15.95 13.55 -4.58
C TYR A 98 -16.70 13.08 -5.84
N HIS A 99 -16.16 13.31 -7.04
CA HIS A 99 -16.85 13.05 -8.31
C HIS A 99 -16.26 11.93 -9.17
N GLN A 100 -15.28 11.19 -8.67
CA GLN A 100 -14.67 10.07 -9.39
C GLN A 100 -15.70 8.98 -9.78
N PRO A 101 -15.66 8.46 -11.02
CA PRO A 101 -14.73 8.78 -12.10
C PRO A 101 -15.13 10.06 -12.90
N MET A 102 -14.18 10.99 -13.10
CA MET A 102 -14.39 12.23 -13.88
C MET A 102 -13.30 12.46 -14.92
N GLN A 103 -13.62 13.13 -16.02
CA GLN A 103 -12.65 13.46 -17.07
C GLN A 103 -11.76 14.64 -16.65
N GLN A 104 -10.50 14.65 -17.08
CA GLN A 104 -9.57 15.76 -16.77
C GLN A 104 -10.06 17.11 -17.32
N SER A 105 -10.81 17.11 -18.42
CA SER A 105 -11.43 18.32 -18.99
C SER A 105 -12.53 18.93 -18.10
N GLN A 106 -12.97 18.21 -17.07
CA GLN A 106 -14.00 18.64 -16.12
C GLN A 106 -13.40 19.13 -14.79
N LEU A 107 -12.05 19.21 -14.70
CA LEU A 107 -11.31 19.77 -13.56
C LEU A 107 -11.14 21.28 -13.63
#